data_AF-A0A8H4VLP1-F1
#
_entry.id   AF-A0A8H4VLP1-F1
#
_cell.length_a   1.000
_cell.length_b   1.000
_cell.length_c   1.000
_cell.angle_alpha   90.00
_cell.angle_beta   90.00
_cell.angle_gamma   90.00
#
_symmetry.space_group_name_H-M   'P 1'
#
loop_
_entity.id
_entity.type
_entity.pdbx_description
1 polymer ?
#
loop_
_entity_poly.entity_id
_entity_poly.type
_entity_poly.pdbx_seq_one_letter_code
_entity_poly.pdbx_strand_id
1 'polypeptide(L)'
;MPTDDSHARDRTRSYERLQSARENAAKTEKYCSSSTRRQIEEVFRERFGSEAREWQVDVSEAILLGLDSVVIAGTGAGKTMPFMMPLLLDSKKKAIILSPLKVLQQDQVPLKGSKG
;
A
#
# COMPACT_ATOMS: atom_id res chain seq x y z
N MET A 1 -27.65 4.38 4.12
CA MET A 1 -26.42 3.97 4.84
C MET A 1 -26.15 2.53 4.44
N PRO A 2 -24.99 2.19 3.85
CA PRO A 2 -24.61 0.79 3.69
C PRO A 2 -24.57 0.14 5.06
N THR A 3 -25.20 -1.03 5.20
CA THR A 3 -25.21 -1.80 6.45
C THR A 3 -23.82 -2.34 6.73
N ASP A 4 -23.45 -2.38 8.02
CA ASP A 4 -22.15 -2.85 8.56
C ASP A 4 -21.64 -4.17 7.90
N ASP A 5 -22.57 -5.02 7.50
CA ASP A 5 -22.36 -6.26 6.74
C ASP A 5 -21.62 -6.12 5.40
N SER A 6 -21.81 -5.03 4.65
CA SER A 6 -21.21 -4.90 3.31
C SER A 6 -19.70 -4.75 3.40
N HIS A 7 -19.22 -3.93 4.33
CA HIS A 7 -17.79 -3.69 4.52
C HIS A 7 -17.07 -4.94 5.04
N ALA A 8 -17.72 -5.70 5.91
CA ALA A 8 -17.19 -6.98 6.39
C ALA A 8 -17.05 -7.97 5.24
N ARG A 9 -18.06 -8.10 4.36
CA ARG A 9 -18.02 -8.99 3.19
C ARG A 9 -16.93 -8.59 2.20
N ASP A 10 -16.82 -7.30 1.89
CA ASP A 10 -15.78 -6.79 0.98
C ASP A 10 -14.38 -7.05 1.53
N ARG A 11 -14.19 -6.87 2.85
CA ARG A 11 -12.93 -7.20 3.53
C ARG A 11 -12.62 -8.69 3.39
N THR A 12 -13.54 -9.57 3.80
CA THR A 12 -13.33 -11.02 3.71
C THR A 12 -12.96 -11.45 2.31
N ARG A 13 -13.71 -11.02 1.29
CA ARG A 13 -13.44 -11.33 -0.11
C ARG A 13 -12.05 -10.85 -0.57
N SER A 14 -11.63 -9.68 -0.10
CA SER A 14 -10.31 -9.13 -0.42
C SER A 14 -9.19 -10.01 0.15
N TYR A 15 -9.33 -10.47 1.40
CA TYR A 15 -8.37 -11.36 2.05
C TYR A 15 -8.35 -12.76 1.44
N GLU A 16 -9.50 -13.30 1.04
CA GLU A 16 -9.58 -14.59 0.32
C GLU A 16 -8.85 -14.53 -1.03
N ARG A 17 -8.97 -13.42 -1.76
CA ARG A 17 -8.25 -13.19 -3.02
C ARG A 17 -6.74 -13.12 -2.81
N LEU A 18 -6.30 -12.38 -1.78
CA LEU A 18 -4.88 -12.31 -1.44
C LEU A 18 -4.34 -13.69 -1.05
N GLN A 19 -5.08 -14.46 -0.24
CA GLN A 19 -4.68 -15.81 0.13
C GLN A 19 -4.59 -16.74 -1.09
N SER A 20 -5.59 -16.69 -1.97
CA SER A 20 -5.59 -17.45 -3.23
C SER A 20 -4.39 -17.09 -4.11
N ALA A 21 -4.04 -15.80 -4.19
CA ALA A 21 -2.87 -15.35 -4.94
C ALA A 21 -1.55 -15.84 -4.34
N ARG A 22 -1.41 -15.82 -3.01
CA ARG A 22 -0.24 -16.38 -2.31
C ARG A 22 -0.07 -17.86 -2.61
N GLU A 23 -1.15 -18.63 -2.53
CA GLU A 23 -1.14 -20.07 -2.78
C GLU A 23 -0.81 -20.40 -4.24
N ASN A 24 -1.39 -19.66 -5.18
CA ASN A 24 -1.09 -19.83 -6.60
C ASN A 24 0.38 -19.50 -6.88
N ALA A 25 0.85 -18.35 -6.41
CA ALA A 25 2.25 -17.94 -6.59
C ALA A 25 3.22 -18.93 -5.94
N ALA A 26 2.92 -19.52 -4.78
CA ALA A 26 3.76 -20.53 -4.16
C ALA A 26 3.84 -21.86 -4.97
N LYS A 27 2.81 -22.15 -5.79
CA LYS A 27 2.76 -23.34 -6.65
C LYS A 27 3.43 -23.09 -8.00
N THR A 28 3.21 -21.93 -8.59
CA THR A 28 3.64 -21.61 -9.97
C THR A 28 5.00 -20.92 -10.02
N GLU A 29 5.34 -20.21 -8.97
CA GLU A 29 6.59 -19.46 -8.81
C GLU A 29 7.27 -19.96 -7.53
N LYS A 30 8.58 -19.80 -7.38
CA LYS A 30 9.26 -20.13 -6.10
C LYS A 30 8.99 -19.03 -5.05
N TYR A 31 7.73 -18.64 -4.89
CA TYR A 31 7.28 -17.56 -4.01
C TYR A 31 7.02 -18.07 -2.59
N CYS A 32 7.45 -17.30 -1.58
CA CYS A 32 7.20 -17.60 -0.17
C CYS A 32 6.70 -16.35 0.55
N SER A 33 5.39 -16.32 0.81
CA SER A 33 4.70 -15.18 1.43
C SER A 33 5.35 -14.73 2.74
N SER A 34 5.70 -15.65 3.64
CA SER A 34 6.30 -15.29 4.93
C SER A 34 7.65 -14.60 4.77
N SER A 35 8.50 -15.08 3.86
CA SER A 35 9.79 -14.43 3.57
C SER A 35 9.61 -13.06 2.92
N THR A 36 8.69 -12.93 1.96
CA THR A 36 8.44 -11.65 1.29
C THR A 36 7.87 -10.62 2.25
N ARG A 37 6.89 -10.99 3.09
CA ARG A 37 6.34 -10.10 4.12
C ARG A 37 7.40 -9.64 5.11
N ARG A 38 8.26 -10.55 5.57
CA ARG A 38 9.38 -10.19 6.44
C ARG A 38 10.32 -9.18 5.79
N GLN A 39 10.65 -9.37 4.51
CA GLN A 39 11.48 -8.40 3.77
C GLN A 39 10.79 -7.04 3.66
N ILE A 40 9.46 -7.00 3.44
CA ILE A 40 8.70 -5.74 3.41
C ILE A 40 8.83 -5.01 4.74
N GLU A 41 8.60 -5.72 5.85
CA GLU A 41 8.67 -5.17 7.20
C GLU A 41 10.08 -4.68 7.56
N GLU A 42 11.11 -5.47 7.24
CA GLU A 42 12.52 -5.12 7.47
C GLU A 42 12.90 -3.84 6.70
N VAL A 43 12.61 -3.80 5.40
CA VAL A 43 12.91 -2.63 4.56
C VAL A 43 12.10 -1.41 4.99
N PHE A 44 10.84 -1.59 5.41
CA PHE A 44 10.04 -0.50 5.93
C PHE A 44 10.65 0.07 7.21
N ARG A 45 11.01 -0.78 8.16
CA ARG A 45 11.64 -0.36 9.42
C ARG A 45 12.96 0.36 9.18
N GLU A 46 13.81 -0.14 8.28
CA GLU A 46 15.09 0.49 7.93
C GLU A 46 14.91 1.88 7.32
N ARG A 47 13.86 2.10 6.53
CA ARG A 47 13.61 3.37 5.83
C ARG A 47 12.85 4.40 6.67
N PHE A 48 11.94 3.95 7.53
CA PHE A 48 11.00 4.84 8.23
C PHE A 48 11.15 4.82 9.75
N GLY A 49 12.02 3.97 10.31
CA GLY A 49 12.27 3.91 11.76
C GLY A 49 11.06 3.48 12.59
N SER A 50 10.05 2.87 11.96
CA SER A 50 8.80 2.42 12.59
C SER A 50 8.30 1.14 11.95
N GLU A 51 7.41 0.43 12.63
CA GLU A 51 6.80 -0.81 12.10
C GLU A 51 5.67 -0.49 11.12
N ALA A 52 5.60 -1.28 10.04
CA ALA A 52 4.49 -1.21 9.09
C ALA A 52 3.20 -1.73 9.76
N ARG A 53 2.05 -1.15 9.42
CA ARG A 53 0.77 -1.72 9.81
C ARG A 53 0.52 -2.98 8.99
N GLU A 54 -0.11 -3.98 9.59
CA GLU A 54 -0.41 -5.27 8.92
C GLU A 54 -1.12 -5.09 7.58
N TRP A 55 -2.16 -4.26 7.52
CA TRP A 55 -2.88 -3.99 6.26
C TRP A 55 -2.00 -3.32 5.20
N GLN A 56 -0.96 -2.58 5.60
CA GLN A 56 -0.03 -1.98 4.65
C GLN A 56 0.86 -3.06 4.02
N VAL A 57 1.29 -4.05 4.81
CA VAL A 57 2.04 -5.21 4.33
C VAL A 57 1.15 -6.06 3.43
N ASP A 58 -0.11 -6.30 3.80
CA ASP A 58 -1.08 -7.06 2.99
C ASP A 58 -1.29 -6.45 1.62
N VAL A 59 -1.51 -5.13 1.55
CA VAL A 59 -1.70 -4.43 0.27
C VAL A 59 -0.42 -4.42 -0.54
N SER A 60 0.74 -4.22 0.10
CA SER A 60 2.04 -4.25 -0.60
C SER A 60 2.27 -5.62 -1.25
N GLU A 61 1.96 -6.69 -0.53
CA GLU A 61 2.06 -8.06 -1.02
C GLU A 61 1.05 -8.33 -2.16
N ALA A 62 -0.19 -7.85 -2.03
CA ALA A 62 -1.20 -7.95 -3.10
C ALA A 62 -0.70 -7.32 -4.41
N ILE A 63 -0.08 -6.13 -4.32
CA ILE A 63 0.52 -5.44 -5.47
C ILE A 63 1.69 -6.24 -6.05
N LEU A 64 2.55 -6.81 -5.21
CA LEU A 64 3.68 -7.64 -5.66
C LEU A 64 3.23 -8.90 -6.40
N LEU A 65 2.10 -9.47 -5.99
CA LEU A 65 1.45 -10.63 -6.61
C LEU A 65 0.62 -10.26 -7.85
N GLY A 66 0.62 -8.98 -8.25
CA GLY A 66 -0.07 -8.52 -9.47
C GLY A 66 -1.58 -8.34 -9.32
N LEU A 67 -2.10 -8.20 -8.09
CA LEU A 67 -3.52 -7.96 -7.86
C LEU A 67 -3.89 -6.47 -8.00
N ASP A 68 -4.96 -6.20 -8.74
CA ASP A 68 -5.62 -4.89 -8.76
C ASP A 68 -6.24 -4.61 -7.38
N SER A 69 -5.74 -3.57 -6.71
CA SER A 69 -6.06 -3.28 -5.32
C SER A 69 -6.65 -1.88 -5.14
N VAL A 70 -7.79 -1.79 -4.45
CA VAL A 70 -8.40 -0.52 -4.04
C VAL A 70 -8.29 -0.39 -2.53
N VAL A 71 -7.68 0.70 -2.05
CA VAL A 71 -7.47 0.95 -0.62
C VAL A 71 -8.38 2.09 -0.16
N ILE A 72 -9.25 1.79 0.79
CA ILE A 72 -10.09 2.79 1.48
C ILE A 72 -9.51 3.01 2.88
N ALA A 73 -8.85 4.15 3.07
CA ALA A 73 -8.26 4.52 4.36
C ALA A 73 -8.33 6.03 4.57
N GLY A 74 -8.50 6.42 5.83
CA GLY A 74 -8.59 7.83 6.24
C GLY A 74 -7.34 8.66 5.89
N THR A 75 -7.46 9.97 5.95
CA THR A 75 -6.32 10.89 5.82
C THR A 75 -5.32 10.65 6.97
N GLY A 76 -4.02 10.73 6.68
CA GLY A 76 -2.97 10.44 7.67
C GLY A 76 -2.75 8.95 7.97
N ALA A 77 -3.59 8.05 7.47
CA ALA A 77 -3.44 6.60 7.69
C ALA A 77 -2.22 5.98 6.99
N GLY A 78 -1.49 6.73 6.17
CA GLY A 78 -0.32 6.21 5.46
C GLY A 78 -0.65 5.32 4.27
N LYS A 79 -1.79 5.57 3.59
CA LYS A 79 -2.21 4.85 2.37
C LYS A 79 -1.24 4.90 1.19
N THR A 80 -0.27 5.82 1.22
CA THR A 80 0.82 5.89 0.23
C THR A 80 1.84 4.78 0.42
N MET A 81 2.06 4.33 1.66
CA MET A 81 3.15 3.40 1.99
C MET A 81 3.09 2.09 1.22
N PRO A 82 1.92 1.43 1.05
CA PRO A 82 1.86 0.16 0.33
C PRO A 82 2.26 0.24 -1.15
N PHE A 83 2.13 1.42 -1.77
CA PHE A 83 2.57 1.63 -3.15
C PHE A 83 4.07 1.89 -3.26
N MET A 84 4.72 2.33 -2.18
CA MET A 84 6.16 2.57 -2.14
C MET A 84 6.95 1.32 -1.77
N MET A 85 6.42 0.48 -0.87
CA MET A 85 7.14 -0.71 -0.37
C MET A 85 7.62 -1.66 -1.48
N PRO A 86 6.85 -1.97 -2.54
CA PRO A 86 7.33 -2.81 -3.64
C PRO A 86 8.58 -2.27 -4.35
N LEU A 87 8.75 -0.94 -4.41
CA LEU A 87 9.93 -0.30 -5.00
C LEU A 87 11.16 -0.39 -4.11
N LEU A 88 10.94 -0.46 -2.79
CA LEU A 88 12.03 -0.55 -1.83
C LEU A 88 12.62 -1.96 -1.78
N LEU A 89 11.82 -2.98 -2.12
CA LEU A 89 12.23 -4.38 -2.19
C LEU A 89 13.06 -4.73 -3.42
N ASP A 90 12.73 -4.15 -4.56
CA ASP A 90 13.41 -4.43 -5.82
C ASP A 90 13.61 -3.13 -6.61
N SER A 91 14.87 -2.68 -6.66
CA SER A 91 15.27 -1.46 -7.36
C SER A 91 15.07 -1.53 -8.88
N LYS A 92 14.80 -2.71 -9.44
CA LYS A 92 14.45 -2.88 -10.86
C LYS A 92 12.96 -2.64 -11.13
N LYS A 93 12.10 -2.74 -10.11
CA LYS A 93 10.67 -2.47 -10.25
C LYS A 93 10.42 -0.97 -10.34
N LYS A 94 9.44 -0.60 -11.16
CA LYS A 94 9.01 0.79 -11.36
C LYS A 94 7.53 0.88 -11.05
N ALA A 95 7.13 1.95 -10.36
CA ALA A 95 5.73 2.27 -10.12
C ALA A 95 5.48 3.72 -10.53
N ILE A 96 4.35 3.93 -11.20
CA ILE A 96 3.88 5.25 -11.59
C ILE A 96 2.75 5.60 -10.63
N ILE A 97 2.99 6.55 -9.73
CA ILE A 97 1.99 7.01 -8.77
C ILE A 97 1.39 8.31 -9.27
N LEU A 98 0.14 8.26 -9.71
CA LEU A 98 -0.62 9.45 -10.09
C LEU A 98 -1.36 9.99 -8.85
N SER A 99 -0.87 11.12 -8.31
CA SER A 99 -1.51 11.81 -7.19
C SER A 99 -1.95 13.21 -7.61
N PRO A 100 -3.26 13.46 -7.77
CA PRO A 100 -3.78 14.79 -8.15
C PRO A 100 -3.44 15.89 -7.14
N LEU A 101 -3.17 15.54 -5.88
CA LEU A 101 -3.02 16.49 -4.77
C LEU A 101 -1.67 17.22 -4.72
N LYS A 102 -0.65 16.77 -5.45
CA LYS A 102 0.66 17.48 -5.47
C LYS A 102 0.54 18.89 -6.09
N VAL A 103 -0.41 19.08 -7.00
CA VAL A 103 -0.72 20.39 -7.61
C VAL A 103 -1.53 21.27 -6.65
N LEU A 104 -2.53 20.70 -5.98
CA LEU A 104 -3.37 21.44 -5.02
C LEU A 104 -2.62 21.92 -3.77
N GLN A 105 -1.56 21.23 -3.33
CA GLN A 105 -0.71 21.71 -2.24
C GLN A 105 0.18 22.90 -2.64
N GLN A 106 0.50 23.06 -3.93
CA GLN A 106 1.18 24.27 -4.44
C GLN A 106 0.21 25.45 -4.55
N ASP A 107 -1.06 25.20 -4.87
CA ASP A 107 -2.10 26.23 -4.93
C ASP A 107 -2.53 26.76 -3.54
N GLN A 108 -2.11 26.11 -2.45
CA GLN A 108 -2.38 26.54 -1.08
C GLN A 108 -1.19 27.19 -0.37
N VAL A 109 -0.21 27.74 -1.09
CA VAL A 109 0.77 28.67 -0.48
C VAL A 109 0.03 29.98 -0.17
N PRO A 110 -0.08 30.41 1.10
CA PRO A 110 -0.68 31.71 1.40
C PRO A 110 0.14 32.80 0.73
N LEU A 111 -0.52 33.71 0.01
CA LEU A 111 0.05 34.99 -0.40
C LEU A 111 0.66 35.64 0.84
N LYS A 112 1.99 35.59 0.96
CA LYS A 112 2.71 36.31 2.00
C LYS A 112 2.56 37.79 1.66
N GLY A 113 1.60 38.44 2.32
CA GLY A 113 1.37 39.87 2.21
C GLY A 113 2.68 40.61 2.51
N SER A 114 3.20 41.29 1.49
CA SER A 114 4.19 42.32 1.67
C SER A 114 3.56 43.42 2.50
N LYS A 115 4.08 43.69 3.70
CA LYS A 115 3.88 44.95 4.39
C LYS A 115 5.24 45.61 4.50
N GLY A 116 5.35 46.77 3.84
CA GLY A 116 6.36 47.78 4.11
C GLY A 116 6.08 48.52 5.40
#